data_AF-A0A4Q3Z642-F1
#
_entry.id   AF-A0A4Q3Z642-F1
#
_cell.length_a   1.000
_cell.length_b   1.000
_cell.length_c   1.000
_cell.angle_alpha   90.00
_cell.angle_beta   90.00
_cell.angle_gamma   90.00
#
_symmetry.space_group_name_H-M   'P 1'
#
loop_
_entity.id
_entity.type
_entity.pdbx_description
1 polymer ?
#
loop_
_entity_poly.entity_id
_entity_poly.type
_entity_poly.pdbx_seq_one_letter_code
_entity_poly.pdbx_strand_id
1 'polypeptide(L)'
;MRILLIAALILLGTGLAGCARFPELDAAVTEQAKQAERPRLSDNRIVLEPADTLVIDAVTQAEMAARSAAMAARAEAAAAPVVPPEEAAALLDRAAALRAESARVAPEG
;
A
#
# COMPACT_ATOMS: atom_id res chain seq x y z
N MET A 1 -13.12 -11.89 -32.05
CA MET A 1 -12.14 -12.38 -31.04
C MET A 1 -10.77 -11.73 -31.13
N ARG A 2 -10.11 -11.65 -32.29
CA ARG A 2 -8.77 -11.01 -32.40
C ARG A 2 -8.76 -9.51 -32.08
N ILE A 3 -9.80 -8.77 -32.49
CA ILE A 3 -9.89 -7.31 -32.30
C ILE A 3 -10.13 -6.94 -30.82
N LEU A 4 -10.99 -7.71 -30.14
CA LEU A 4 -11.24 -7.64 -28.70
C LEU A 4 -9.94 -7.87 -27.89
N LEU A 5 -9.23 -8.96 -28.18
CA LEU A 5 -7.96 -9.27 -27.51
C LEU A 5 -6.88 -8.18 -27.70
N ILE A 6 -6.89 -7.47 -28.83
CA ILE A 6 -5.98 -6.34 -29.08
C ILE A 6 -6.41 -5.10 -28.29
N ALA A 7 -7.72 -4.81 -28.22
CA ALA A 7 -8.26 -3.69 -27.45
C ALA A 7 -8.02 -3.87 -25.94
N ALA A 8 -8.27 -5.06 -25.39
CA ALA A 8 -7.94 -5.42 -24.01
C ALA A 8 -6.43 -5.27 -23.71
N LEU A 9 -5.55 -5.69 -24.64
CA LEU A 9 -4.10 -5.51 -24.49
C LEU A 9 -3.67 -4.04 -24.51
N ILE A 10 -4.32 -3.20 -25.33
CA ILE A 10 -4.05 -1.76 -25.39
C ILE A 10 -4.53 -1.06 -24.12
N LEU A 11 -5.73 -1.41 -23.61
CA LEU A 11 -6.29 -0.85 -22.39
C LEU A 11 -5.46 -1.24 -21.15
N LEU A 12 -4.99 -2.49 -21.12
CA LEU A 12 -4.07 -2.97 -20.09
C LEU A 12 -2.72 -2.23 -20.19
N GLY A 13 -2.17 -2.08 -21.39
CA GLY A 13 -0.93 -1.35 -21.63
C GLY A 13 -0.97 0.13 -21.20
N THR A 14 -2.08 0.83 -21.44
CA THR A 14 -2.22 2.25 -21.06
C THR A 14 -2.52 2.43 -19.57
N GLY A 15 -3.30 1.53 -18.96
CA GLY A 15 -3.53 1.52 -17.50
C GLY A 15 -2.26 1.25 -16.70
N LEU A 16 -1.41 0.32 -17.16
CA LEU A 16 -0.10 0.06 -16.55
C LEU A 16 0.91 1.19 -16.80
N ALA A 17 0.85 1.86 -17.96
CA ALA A 17 1.70 3.01 -18.25
C ALA A 17 1.39 4.21 -17.35
N GLY A 18 0.12 4.43 -17.00
CA GLY A 18 -0.30 5.51 -16.08
C GLY A 18 0.14 5.28 -14.62
N CYS A 19 0.28 4.03 -14.18
CA CYS A 19 0.78 3.70 -12.84
C CYS A 19 2.31 3.58 -12.76
N ALA A 20 3.00 3.40 -13.89
CA ALA A 20 4.45 3.29 -13.96
C ALA A 20 5.15 4.60 -14.36
N ARG A 21 4.40 5.61 -14.82
CA ARG A 21 4.94 6.90 -15.28
C ARG A 21 4.51 8.00 -14.32
N PHE A 22 5.49 8.66 -13.71
CA PHE A 22 5.26 9.83 -12.85
C PHE A 22 5.77 11.06 -13.61
N PRO A 23 4.97 11.64 -14.53
CA PRO A 23 5.44 12.68 -15.45
C PRO A 23 6.01 13.91 -14.72
N GLU A 24 5.45 14.26 -13.57
CA GLU A 24 5.91 15.36 -12.72
C GLU A 24 7.29 15.08 -12.10
N LEU A 25 7.53 13.84 -11.66
CA LEU A 25 8.84 13.40 -11.14
C LEU A 25 9.86 13.19 -12.28
N ASP A 26 9.43 12.63 -13.40
CA ASP A 26 10.25 12.44 -14.60
C ASP A 26 10.73 13.77 -15.18
N ALA A 27 9.88 14.81 -15.14
CA ALA A 27 10.22 16.17 -15.55
C ALA A 27 11.17 16.87 -14.57
N ALA A 28 11.10 16.53 -13.28
CA ALA A 28 11.99 17.06 -12.25
C ALA A 28 13.41 16.45 -12.31
N VAL A 29 13.56 15.24 -12.86
CA VAL A 29 14.86 14.57 -13.00
C VAL A 29 15.55 15.01 -14.29
N THR A 30 16.57 15.85 -14.15
CA THR A 30 17.41 16.30 -15.28
C THR A 30 18.24 15.15 -15.87
N GLU A 31 18.64 15.24 -17.14
CA GLU A 31 19.53 14.24 -17.77
C GLU A 31 20.87 14.12 -17.03
N GLN A 32 21.36 15.24 -16.48
CA GLN A 32 22.53 15.26 -15.62
C GLN A 32 22.30 14.47 -14.31
N ALA A 33 21.11 14.54 -13.72
CA ALA A 33 20.78 13.77 -12.52
C ALA A 33 20.67 12.26 -12.78
N LYS A 34 20.21 11.85 -13.98
CA LYS A 34 20.17 10.42 -14.38
C LYS A 34 21.57 9.83 -14.54
N GLN A 35 22.55 10.67 -14.91
CA GLN A 35 23.94 10.30 -15.11
C GLN A 35 24.81 10.55 -13.87
N ALA A 36 24.24 11.13 -12.81
CA ALA A 36 24.97 11.37 -11.57
C ALA A 36 25.46 10.05 -10.97
N GLU A 37 26.65 10.07 -10.36
CA GLU A 37 27.14 8.92 -9.62
C GLU A 37 26.13 8.59 -8.52
N ARG A 38 25.65 7.34 -8.51
CA ARG A 38 24.72 6.89 -7.48
C ARG A 38 25.40 7.04 -6.11
N PRO A 39 24.67 7.51 -5.08
CA PRO A 39 25.22 7.55 -3.74
C PRO A 39 25.64 6.14 -3.34
N ARG A 40 26.86 6.01 -2.83
CA ARG A 40 27.31 4.75 -2.23
C ARG A 40 26.61 4.62 -0.89
N LEU A 41 25.77 3.59 -0.76
CA LEU A 41 25.19 3.25 0.53
C LEU A 41 26.33 2.85 1.47
N SER A 42 26.53 3.61 2.54
CA SER A 42 27.46 3.24 3.59
C SER A 42 26.92 2.06 4.39
N ASP A 43 27.82 1.25 4.94
CA ASP A 43 27.42 0.20 5.86
C ASP A 43 26.80 0.81 7.12
N ASN A 44 25.52 0.55 7.35
CA ASN A 44 24.80 1.05 8.51
C ASN A 44 25.13 0.27 9.79
N ARG A 45 26.00 -0.75 9.72
CA ARG A 45 26.44 -1.52 10.91
C ARG A 45 26.94 -0.65 12.04
N ILE A 46 27.64 0.44 11.78
CA ILE A 46 28.12 1.36 12.83
C ILE A 46 26.94 1.94 13.65
N VAL A 47 25.78 2.16 13.02
CA VAL A 47 24.58 2.66 13.68
C VAL A 47 23.83 1.55 14.42
N LEU A 48 23.94 0.31 13.93
CA LEU A 48 23.23 -0.86 14.45
C LEU A 48 24.01 -1.63 15.53
N GLU A 49 25.34 -1.54 15.53
CA GLU A 49 26.23 -2.22 16.49
C GLU A 49 25.87 -1.94 17.96
N PRO A 50 25.49 -0.70 18.35
CA PRO A 50 25.03 -0.47 19.73
C PRO A 50 23.76 -1.25 20.06
N ALA A 51 22.88 -1.51 19.09
CA ALA A 51 21.64 -2.25 19.30
C ALA A 51 21.88 -3.75 19.59
N ASP A 52 22.95 -4.33 19.04
CA ASP A 52 23.32 -5.73 19.28
C ASP A 52 23.82 -5.97 20.72
N THR A 53 24.28 -4.91 21.39
CA THR A 53 24.76 -4.93 22.78
C THR A 53 23.76 -4.34 23.77
N LEU A 54 22.66 -3.77 23.28
CA LEU A 54 21.65 -3.14 24.11
C LEU A 54 20.91 -4.20 24.93
N VAL A 55 21.13 -4.20 26.23
CA VAL A 55 20.32 -4.96 27.17
C VAL A 55 19.11 -4.11 27.55
N ILE A 56 17.91 -4.57 27.19
CA ILE A 56 16.67 -3.94 27.63
C ILE A 56 16.54 -4.17 29.13
N ASP A 57 16.58 -3.10 29.92
CA ASP A 57 16.40 -3.20 31.37
C ASP A 57 14.97 -3.61 31.74
N ALA A 58 14.80 -4.06 32.99
CA ALA A 58 13.51 -4.55 33.47
C ALA A 58 12.40 -3.49 33.46
N VAL A 59 12.75 -2.20 33.59
CA VAL A 59 11.78 -1.10 33.57
C VAL A 59 11.24 -0.92 32.16
N THR A 60 12.13 -0.83 31.18
CA THR A 60 11.81 -0.71 29.76
C THR A 60 11.00 -1.93 29.28
N GLN A 61 11.39 -3.13 29.73
CA GLN A 61 10.64 -4.35 29.42
C GLN A 61 9.22 -4.33 29.98
N ALA A 62 9.04 -3.88 31.23
CA ALA A 62 7.73 -3.74 31.85
C ALA A 62 6.85 -2.70 31.15
N GLU A 63 7.43 -1.56 30.74
CA GLU A 63 6.72 -0.52 29.98
C GLU A 63 6.26 -1.03 28.62
N MET A 64 7.11 -1.76 27.89
CA MET A 64 6.73 -2.38 26.62
C MET A 64 5.59 -3.38 26.78
N ALA A 65 5.65 -4.23 27.81
CA ALA A 65 4.60 -5.19 28.12
C ALA A 65 3.27 -4.50 28.51
N ALA A 66 3.33 -3.42 29.29
CA ALA A 66 2.14 -2.65 29.64
C ALA A 66 1.50 -1.99 28.40
N ARG A 67 2.32 -1.44 27.49
CA ARG A 67 1.83 -0.82 26.25
C ARG A 67 1.23 -1.84 25.30
N SER A 68 1.82 -3.03 25.17
CA SER A 68 1.27 -4.10 24.32
C SER A 68 -0.05 -4.62 24.89
N ALA A 69 -0.15 -4.80 26.22
CA ALA A 69 -1.40 -5.19 26.88
C ALA A 69 -2.50 -4.15 26.68
N ALA A 70 -2.18 -2.86 26.81
CA ALA A 70 -3.13 -1.78 26.56
C ALA A 70 -3.59 -1.73 25.09
N MET A 71 -2.69 -2.02 24.15
CA MET A 71 -3.05 -2.10 22.73
C MET A 71 -3.97 -3.30 22.45
N ALA A 72 -3.67 -4.47 23.01
CA ALA A 72 -4.51 -5.65 22.88
C ALA A 72 -5.91 -5.41 23.44
N ALA A 73 -6.01 -4.81 24.63
CA ALA A 73 -7.30 -4.47 25.25
C ALA A 73 -8.10 -3.47 24.38
N ARG A 74 -7.44 -2.49 23.75
CA ARG A 74 -8.11 -1.57 22.81
C ARG A 74 -8.60 -2.28 21.55
N ALA A 75 -7.80 -3.22 21.02
CA ALA A 75 -8.18 -3.99 19.84
C ALA A 75 -9.38 -4.90 20.13
N GLU A 76 -9.39 -5.56 21.30
CA GLU A 76 -10.53 -6.37 21.76
C GLU A 76 -11.78 -5.50 21.96
N ALA A 77 -11.64 -4.33 22.58
CA ALA A 77 -12.75 -3.39 22.75
C ALA A 77 -13.27 -2.86 21.41
N ALA A 78 -12.40 -2.75 20.40
CA ALA A 78 -12.74 -2.34 19.04
C ALA A 78 -13.13 -3.52 18.12
N ALA A 79 -13.28 -4.75 18.64
CA ALA A 79 -13.57 -5.93 17.84
C ALA A 79 -15.01 -5.96 17.29
N ALA A 80 -15.88 -5.06 17.76
CA ALA A 80 -17.19 -4.87 17.15
C ALA A 80 -17.04 -4.39 15.70
N PRO A 81 -17.90 -4.84 14.77
CA PRO A 81 -17.93 -4.32 13.41
C PRO A 81 -18.01 -2.79 13.42
N VAL A 82 -17.05 -2.13 12.79
CA VAL A 82 -17.03 -0.65 12.63
C VAL A 82 -18.26 -0.19 11.83
N VAL A 83 -18.74 -1.06 10.94
CA VAL A 83 -19.94 -0.87 10.13
C VAL A 83 -21.00 -1.88 10.58
N PRO A 84 -22.22 -1.43 10.94
CA PRO A 84 -23.33 -2.33 11.24
C PRO A 84 -23.60 -3.33 10.10
N PRO A 85 -24.05 -4.55 10.38
CA PRO A 85 -24.23 -5.58 9.36
C PRO A 85 -25.21 -5.17 8.25
N GLU A 86 -26.24 -4.39 8.57
CA GLU A 86 -27.18 -3.84 7.60
C GLU A 86 -26.53 -2.84 6.64
N GLU A 87 -25.63 -2.00 7.13
CA GLU A 87 -24.91 -1.01 6.33
C GLU A 87 -23.83 -1.69 5.49
N ALA A 88 -23.17 -2.72 6.03
CA ALA A 88 -22.23 -3.55 5.28
C ALA A 88 -22.91 -4.27 4.11
N ALA A 89 -24.11 -4.83 4.33
CA ALA A 89 -24.90 -5.45 3.27
C ALA A 89 -25.28 -4.43 2.17
N ALA A 90 -25.74 -3.23 2.57
CA ALA A 90 -26.07 -2.16 1.62
C ALA A 90 -24.86 -1.70 0.79
N LEU A 91 -23.67 -1.61 1.41
CA LEU A 91 -22.43 -1.27 0.72
C LEU A 91 -22.01 -2.34 -0.29
N LEU A 92 -22.14 -3.62 0.08
CA LEU A 92 -21.85 -4.74 -0.82
C LEU A 92 -22.79 -4.79 -2.02
N ASP A 93 -24.09 -4.57 -1.80
CA ASP A 93 -25.09 -4.49 -2.85
C ASP A 93 -24.80 -3.31 -3.79
N ARG A 94 -24.46 -2.15 -3.23
CA ARG A 94 -24.09 -0.97 -4.03
C ARG A 94 -22.83 -1.22 -4.84
N ALA A 95 -21.83 -1.88 -4.27
CA ALA A 95 -20.62 -2.27 -4.98
C ALA A 95 -20.91 -3.27 -6.11
N ALA A 96 -21.84 -4.23 -5.91
CA ALA A 96 -22.27 -5.15 -6.95
C ALA A 96 -22.98 -4.42 -8.11
N ALA A 97 -23.88 -3.49 -7.78
CA ALA A 97 -24.55 -2.65 -8.79
C ALA A 97 -23.56 -1.80 -9.59
N LEU A 98 -22.57 -1.20 -8.93
CA LEU A 98 -21.52 -0.42 -9.60
C LEU A 98 -20.68 -1.29 -10.53
N ARG A 99 -20.34 -2.53 -10.14
CA ARG A 99 -19.62 -3.47 -11.01
C ARG A 99 -20.45 -3.89 -12.22
N ALA A 100 -21.74 -4.12 -12.04
CA ALA A 100 -22.65 -4.44 -13.15
C ALA A 100 -22.78 -3.25 -14.12
N GLU A 101 -22.88 -2.03 -13.60
CA GLU A 101 -22.95 -0.82 -14.41
C GLU A 101 -21.61 -0.55 -15.12
N SER A 102 -20.48 -0.72 -14.45
CA SER A 102 -19.16 -0.58 -15.08
C SER A 102 -18.98 -1.61 -16.20
N ALA A 103 -19.43 -2.84 -16.01
CA ALA A 103 -19.41 -3.87 -17.05
C ALA A 103 -20.33 -3.55 -18.24
N ARG A 104 -21.38 -2.75 -18.04
CA ARG A 104 -22.27 -2.26 -19.11
C ARG A 104 -21.65 -1.10 -19.89
N VAL A 105 -20.96 -0.20 -19.21
CA VAL A 105 -20.36 1.02 -19.78
C VAL A 105 -19.00 0.76 -20.43
N ALA A 106 -18.23 -0.17 -19.86
CA ALA A 106 -17.01 -0.72 -20.45
C ALA A 106 -17.19 -2.23 -20.60
N PRO A 107 -18.02 -2.70 -21.55
CA PRO A 107 -18.10 -4.12 -21.84
C PRO A 107 -16.70 -4.52 -22.32
N GLU A 108 -16.03 -5.40 -21.56
CA GLU A 108 -14.69 -5.85 -21.91
C GLU A 108 -14.72 -6.41 -23.34
N GLY A 109 -14.15 -5.61 -24.24
CA GLY A 109 -13.83 -5.97 -25.59
C GLY A 109 -12.39 -6.44 -25.63
#